data_AF-A0A6A5VRY6-F1
#
_entry.id   AF-A0A6A5VRY6-F1
#
_cell.length_a   1.000
_cell.length_b   1.000
_cell.length_c   1.000
_cell.angle_alpha   90.00
_cell.angle_beta   90.00
_cell.angle_gamma   90.00
#
_symmetry.space_group_name_H-M   'P 1'
#
loop_
_entity.id
_entity.type
_entity.pdbx_description
1 polymer ?
#
loop_
_entity_poly.entity_id
_entity_poly.type
_entity_poly.pdbx_seq_one_letter_code
_entity_poly.pdbx_strand_id
1 'polypeptide(L)'
;MGVAEGLAKEGDAAVLAKSGYKQELRRNVGMLEVVGIAFSIMGLLPSIVSTLVYSLPAGPAGLVWGWFTASGFIFVVGLAMADLGSAMPTSGGLYWWTHYFASPKTRNALSFLVGYSNTLGLIGGLCSIDYGFALIFVSVIIIAKDGNWEPSNGIVYVVFLCCVLDHGVLASTISKAMAKLQTVFVVANVILITATIIALPIGRRHERNDAKYIFSHSNNLTTWSPGFAWFLT
;
A
#
# COMPACT_ATOMS: atom_id res chain seq x y z
N MET A 1 -22.08 -10.26 34.23
CA MET A 1 -22.63 -9.67 33.00
C MET A 1 -21.86 -10.26 31.84
N GLY A 2 -22.50 -11.15 31.09
CA GLY A 2 -21.84 -12.01 30.10
C GLY A 2 -21.24 -11.21 28.94
N VAL A 3 -20.01 -11.57 28.57
CA VAL A 3 -19.40 -11.16 27.31
C VAL A 3 -20.30 -11.69 26.20
N ALA A 4 -20.86 -10.80 25.37
CA ALA A 4 -21.73 -11.23 24.28
C ALA A 4 -20.92 -12.12 23.34
N GLU A 5 -21.38 -13.35 23.20
CA GLU A 5 -20.75 -14.40 22.41
C GLU A 5 -20.51 -13.91 20.96
N GLY A 6 -19.25 -13.91 20.54
CA GLY A 6 -18.84 -13.52 19.18
C GLY A 6 -18.32 -12.08 18.99
N LEU A 7 -18.03 -11.32 20.06
CA LEU A 7 -17.40 -10.00 19.93
C LEU A 7 -15.87 -10.08 19.72
N ALA A 8 -15.13 -10.88 20.50
CA ALA A 8 -13.68 -11.13 20.34
C ALA A 8 -13.26 -12.47 20.97
N LYS A 9 -12.01 -12.90 20.72
CA LYS A 9 -11.37 -13.98 21.50
C LYS A 9 -11.29 -13.55 22.97
N GLU A 10 -11.55 -14.46 23.90
CA GLU A 10 -11.65 -14.17 25.35
C GLU A 10 -10.42 -13.43 25.93
N GLY A 11 -9.22 -13.73 25.43
CA GLY A 11 -7.98 -13.04 25.83
C GLY A 11 -7.95 -11.55 25.46
N ASP A 12 -8.34 -11.20 24.23
CA ASP A 12 -8.35 -9.80 23.77
C ASP A 12 -9.46 -9.00 24.44
N ALA A 13 -10.62 -9.64 24.68
CA ALA A 13 -11.73 -9.05 25.43
C ALA A 13 -11.33 -8.76 26.89
N ALA A 14 -10.55 -9.63 27.52
CA ALA A 14 -10.03 -9.43 28.87
C ALA A 14 -8.99 -8.29 28.95
N VAL A 15 -8.13 -8.14 27.93
CA VAL A 15 -7.17 -7.02 27.84
C VAL A 15 -7.91 -5.69 27.60
N LEU A 16 -8.90 -5.66 26.72
CA LEU A 16 -9.73 -4.46 26.47
C LEU A 16 -10.53 -4.03 27.70
N ALA A 17 -11.10 -5.00 28.43
CA ALA A 17 -11.82 -4.74 29.66
C ALA A 17 -10.89 -4.17 30.76
N LYS A 18 -9.63 -4.63 30.83
CA LYS A 18 -8.61 -4.05 31.73
C LYS A 18 -8.25 -2.61 31.37
N SER A 19 -8.32 -2.23 30.10
CA SER A 19 -8.12 -0.85 29.63
C SER A 19 -9.37 0.03 29.75
N GLY A 20 -10.47 -0.47 30.34
CA GLY A 20 -11.71 0.30 30.54
C GLY A 20 -12.54 0.51 29.26
N TYR A 21 -12.24 -0.22 28.19
CA TYR A 21 -12.93 -0.08 26.91
C TYR A 21 -13.95 -1.20 26.71
N LYS A 22 -15.24 -0.83 26.53
CA LYS A 22 -16.29 -1.79 26.18
C LYS A 22 -16.28 -2.01 24.66
N GLN A 23 -16.07 -3.24 24.24
CA GLN A 23 -16.03 -3.59 22.83
C GLN A 23 -17.45 -3.59 22.23
N GLU A 24 -17.74 -2.62 21.35
CA GLU A 24 -19.06 -2.47 20.70
C GLU A 24 -19.09 -3.04 19.27
N LEU A 25 -17.94 -3.41 18.68
CA LEU A 25 -17.84 -3.93 17.31
C LEU A 25 -17.52 -5.44 17.29
N ARG A 26 -18.25 -6.18 16.45
CA ARG A 26 -18.03 -7.62 16.21
C ARG A 26 -16.78 -7.85 15.37
N ARG A 27 -15.85 -8.66 15.88
CA ARG A 27 -14.61 -9.00 15.18
C ARG A 27 -14.83 -10.26 14.33
N ASN A 28 -15.17 -10.06 13.06
CA ASN A 28 -15.53 -11.13 12.13
C ASN A 28 -14.36 -11.68 11.28
N VAL A 29 -13.12 -11.23 11.52
CA VAL A 29 -11.97 -11.55 10.65
C VAL A 29 -10.87 -12.28 11.45
N GLY A 30 -10.54 -13.51 11.06
CA GLY A 30 -9.48 -14.33 11.63
C GLY A 30 -8.07 -13.89 11.20
N MET A 31 -7.04 -14.42 11.85
CA MET A 31 -5.63 -14.02 11.58
C MET A 31 -5.20 -14.28 10.13
N LEU A 32 -5.52 -15.46 9.58
CA LEU A 32 -5.23 -15.80 8.19
C LEU A 32 -6.02 -14.94 7.20
N GLU A 33 -7.26 -14.58 7.55
CA GLU A 33 -8.08 -13.68 6.74
C GLU A 33 -7.52 -12.25 6.77
N VAL A 34 -7.02 -11.76 7.90
CA VAL A 34 -6.33 -10.46 7.99
C VAL A 34 -5.05 -10.45 7.15
N VAL A 35 -4.25 -11.53 7.18
CA VAL A 35 -3.06 -11.65 6.31
C VAL A 35 -3.46 -11.72 4.84
N GLY A 36 -4.50 -12.48 4.51
CA GLY A 36 -5.04 -12.57 3.16
C GLY A 36 -5.58 -11.22 2.64
N ILE A 37 -6.23 -10.44 3.50
CA ILE A 37 -6.68 -9.08 3.18
C ILE A 37 -5.48 -8.14 3.04
N ALA A 38 -4.46 -8.22 3.89
CA ALA A 38 -3.25 -7.40 3.71
C ALA A 38 -2.58 -7.69 2.35
N PHE A 39 -2.43 -8.97 2.01
CA PHE A 39 -1.89 -9.40 0.72
C PHE A 39 -2.77 -8.98 -0.46
N SER A 40 -4.09 -8.93 -0.26
CA SER A 40 -5.06 -8.50 -1.29
C SER A 40 -4.90 -7.05 -1.72
N ILE A 41 -4.50 -6.18 -0.78
CA ILE A 41 -4.41 -4.72 -1.01
C ILE A 41 -3.07 -4.38 -1.68
N MET A 42 -2.05 -5.21 -1.49
CA MET A 42 -0.71 -5.02 -2.05
C MET A 42 -0.69 -5.42 -3.53
N GLY A 43 -1.20 -4.54 -4.40
CA GLY A 43 -1.11 -4.67 -5.86
C GLY A 43 0.31 -4.54 -6.38
N LEU A 44 1.15 -5.55 -6.14
CA LEU A 44 2.61 -5.51 -6.33
C LEU A 44 3.02 -5.09 -7.74
N LEU A 45 2.43 -5.70 -8.78
CA LEU A 45 2.81 -5.42 -10.18
C LEU A 45 2.45 -4.00 -10.59
N PRO A 46 1.20 -3.54 -10.45
CA PRO A 46 0.85 -2.15 -10.72
C PRO A 46 1.72 -1.16 -9.94
N SER A 47 2.01 -1.44 -8.66
CA SER A 47 2.88 -0.58 -7.86
C SER A 47 4.28 -0.48 -8.45
N ILE A 48 4.93 -1.61 -8.78
CA ILE A 48 6.25 -1.59 -9.41
C ILE A 48 6.20 -0.82 -10.72
N VAL A 49 5.23 -1.10 -11.59
CA VAL A 49 5.11 -0.42 -12.90
C VAL A 49 4.93 1.09 -12.73
N SER A 50 4.14 1.52 -11.75
CA SER A 50 3.91 2.95 -11.49
C SER A 50 5.15 3.67 -10.95
N THR A 51 6.03 2.98 -10.22
CA THR A 51 7.24 3.57 -9.64
C THR A 51 8.48 3.40 -10.50
N LEU A 52 8.46 2.49 -11.49
CA LEU A 52 9.60 2.22 -12.39
C LEU A 52 10.17 3.50 -13.02
N VAL A 53 9.33 4.48 -13.36
CA VAL A 53 9.77 5.76 -13.92
C VAL A 53 10.69 6.57 -13.00
N TYR A 54 10.55 6.42 -11.68
CA TYR A 54 11.39 7.07 -10.68
C TYR A 54 12.63 6.26 -10.35
N SER A 55 12.50 4.93 -10.41
CA SER A 55 13.57 4.01 -10.03
C SER A 55 14.56 3.69 -11.17
N LEU A 56 14.11 3.76 -12.43
CA LEU A 56 14.95 3.47 -13.61
C LEU A 56 16.18 4.39 -13.74
N PRO A 57 16.08 5.71 -13.47
CA PRO A 57 17.23 6.63 -13.46
C PRO A 57 18.36 6.27 -12.50
N ALA A 58 18.07 5.55 -11.40
CA ALA A 58 19.05 5.12 -10.39
C ALA A 58 19.77 3.79 -10.76
N GLY A 59 19.32 3.14 -11.83
CA GLY A 59 19.86 1.88 -12.33
C GLY A 59 19.40 0.63 -11.57
N PRO A 60 19.79 -0.56 -12.06
CA PRO A 60 19.33 -1.86 -11.56
C PRO A 60 19.64 -2.11 -10.08
N ALA A 61 20.82 -1.68 -9.61
CA ALA A 61 21.22 -1.88 -8.22
C ALA A 61 20.37 -1.03 -7.28
N GLY A 62 20.02 0.21 -7.67
CA GLY A 62 19.12 1.07 -6.90
C GLY A 62 17.73 0.44 -6.77
N LEU A 63 17.16 -0.04 -7.88
CA LEU A 63 15.88 -0.76 -7.90
C LEU A 63 15.81 -1.91 -6.90
N VAL A 64 16.85 -2.74 -6.83
CA VAL A 64 16.87 -3.91 -5.93
C VAL A 64 17.10 -3.49 -4.48
N TRP A 65 18.20 -2.78 -4.23
CA TRP A 65 18.65 -2.51 -2.87
C TRP A 65 17.92 -1.34 -2.21
N GLY A 66 17.47 -0.35 -2.98
CA GLY A 66 16.60 0.72 -2.48
C GLY A 66 15.29 0.16 -1.94
N TRP A 67 14.66 -0.74 -2.70
CA TRP A 67 13.46 -1.46 -2.26
C TRP A 67 13.70 -2.29 -0.99
N PHE A 68 14.79 -3.05 -0.92
CA PHE A 68 15.13 -3.83 0.29
C PHE A 68 15.40 -2.93 1.51
N THR A 69 16.10 -1.81 1.31
CA THR A 69 16.43 -0.85 2.37
C THR A 69 15.16 -0.21 2.92
N ALA A 70 14.29 0.30 2.04
CA ALA A 70 12.99 0.88 2.41
C ALA A 70 12.10 -0.15 3.13
N SER A 71 12.05 -1.39 2.60
CA SER A 71 11.30 -2.49 3.22
C SER A 71 11.81 -2.81 4.63
N GLY A 72 13.13 -2.75 4.87
CA GLY A 72 13.71 -2.95 6.20
C GLY A 72 13.22 -1.91 7.22
N PHE A 73 13.21 -0.63 6.86
CA PHE A 73 12.70 0.44 7.74
C PHE A 73 11.20 0.29 8.00
N ILE A 74 10.41 0.02 6.96
CA ILE A 74 8.96 -0.20 7.09
C ILE A 74 8.66 -1.43 7.97
N PHE A 75 9.48 -2.48 7.86
CA PHE A 75 9.33 -3.68 8.68
C PHE A 75 9.54 -3.39 10.17
N VAL A 76 10.55 -2.59 10.53
CA VAL A 76 10.77 -2.17 11.93
C VAL A 76 9.57 -1.39 12.47
N VAL A 77 9.02 -0.47 11.68
CA VAL A 77 7.79 0.27 12.05
C VAL A 77 6.61 -0.70 12.20
N GLY A 78 6.47 -1.67 11.30
CA GLY A 78 5.45 -2.71 11.35
C GLY A 78 5.54 -3.56 12.61
N LEU A 79 6.74 -3.93 13.05
CA LEU A 79 6.96 -4.67 14.30
C LEU A 79 6.57 -3.84 15.52
N ALA A 80 6.94 -2.56 15.59
CA ALA A 80 6.54 -1.68 16.69
C ALA A 80 5.01 -1.53 16.77
N MET A 81 4.35 -1.42 15.61
CA MET A 81 2.90 -1.35 15.51
C MET A 81 2.21 -2.67 15.90
N ALA A 82 2.82 -3.81 15.57
CA ALA A 82 2.34 -5.12 15.97
C ALA A 82 2.41 -5.32 17.48
N ASP A 83 3.49 -4.87 18.12
CA ASP A 83 3.66 -4.91 19.58
C ASP A 83 2.58 -4.07 20.28
N LEU A 84 2.40 -2.81 19.86
CA LEU A 84 1.35 -1.92 20.37
C LEU A 84 -0.07 -2.47 20.13
N GLY A 85 -0.32 -3.04 18.96
CA GLY A 85 -1.60 -3.65 18.60
C GLY A 85 -1.93 -4.90 19.43
N SER A 86 -0.91 -5.67 19.82
CA SER A 86 -1.08 -6.85 20.68
C SER A 86 -1.33 -6.46 22.13
N ALA A 87 -0.65 -5.43 22.63
CA ALA A 87 -0.79 -4.95 24.01
C ALA A 87 -2.07 -4.14 24.23
N MET A 88 -2.52 -3.39 23.21
CA MET A 88 -3.67 -2.47 23.31
C MET A 88 -4.54 -2.53 22.04
N PRO A 89 -5.35 -3.58 21.87
CA PRO A 89 -6.15 -3.82 20.67
C PRO A 89 -7.40 -2.91 20.63
N THR A 90 -7.20 -1.61 20.48
CA THR A 90 -8.29 -0.62 20.40
C THR A 90 -8.66 -0.28 18.95
N SER A 91 -9.94 0.01 18.70
CA SER A 91 -10.45 0.39 17.38
C SER A 91 -9.89 1.73 16.85
N GLY A 92 -9.27 2.52 17.72
CA GLY A 92 -8.67 3.81 17.37
C GLY A 92 -7.17 3.79 17.07
N GLY A 93 -6.49 2.67 17.30
CA GLY A 93 -5.08 2.47 16.98
C GLY A 93 -4.19 3.69 17.24
N LEU A 94 -3.62 4.25 16.17
CA LEU A 94 -2.65 5.35 16.16
C LEU A 94 -3.05 6.57 17.00
N TYR A 95 -4.27 7.11 16.82
CA TYR A 95 -4.68 8.32 17.53
C TYR A 95 -4.94 8.04 19.01
N TRP A 96 -5.41 6.84 19.33
CA TRP A 96 -5.68 6.42 20.70
C TRP A 96 -4.37 6.13 21.44
N TRP A 97 -3.42 5.41 20.83
CA TRP A 97 -2.10 5.18 21.39
C TRP A 97 -1.35 6.50 21.63
N THR A 98 -1.47 7.46 20.71
CA THR A 98 -0.89 8.80 20.88
C THR A 98 -1.50 9.52 22.08
N HIS A 99 -2.82 9.47 22.26
CA HIS A 99 -3.48 10.07 23.41
C HIS A 99 -3.10 9.38 24.74
N TYR A 100 -2.88 8.05 24.71
CA TYR A 100 -2.52 7.27 25.88
C TYR A 100 -1.09 7.55 26.38
N PHE A 101 -0.12 7.68 25.47
CA PHE A 101 1.29 7.90 25.82
C PHE A 101 1.68 9.38 25.95
N ALA A 102 0.93 10.30 25.36
CA ALA A 102 1.26 11.72 25.41
C ALA A 102 0.97 12.36 26.78
N SER A 103 1.73 13.41 27.11
CA SER A 103 1.53 14.16 28.34
C SER A 103 0.12 14.76 28.44
N PRO A 104 -0.48 14.91 29.65
CA PRO A 104 -1.84 15.44 29.81
C PRO A 104 -2.08 16.81 29.16
N LYS A 105 -1.02 17.62 29.00
CA LYS A 105 -1.08 18.95 28.38
C LYS A 105 -1.13 18.89 26.86
N THR A 106 -0.54 17.87 26.24
CA THR A 106 -0.37 17.77 24.77
C THR A 106 -1.16 16.65 24.12
N ARG A 107 -1.73 15.73 24.91
CA ARG A 107 -2.40 14.51 24.39
C ARG A 107 -3.51 14.77 23.38
N ASN A 108 -4.33 15.80 23.58
CA ASN A 108 -5.44 16.11 22.66
C ASN A 108 -4.90 16.68 21.33
N ALA A 109 -3.94 17.59 21.41
CA ALA A 109 -3.35 18.21 20.22
C ALA A 109 -2.55 17.19 19.39
N LEU A 110 -1.75 16.34 20.03
CA LEU A 110 -0.98 15.30 19.35
C LEU A 110 -1.87 14.21 18.75
N SER A 111 -2.91 13.78 19.48
CA SER A 111 -3.88 12.80 18.96
C SER A 111 -4.64 13.35 17.74
N PHE A 112 -5.04 14.63 17.77
CA PHE A 112 -5.65 15.29 16.62
C PHE A 112 -4.69 15.39 15.43
N LEU A 113 -3.44 15.78 15.68
CA LEU A 113 -2.42 15.87 14.62
C LEU A 113 -2.18 14.51 13.95
N VAL A 114 -2.05 13.44 14.74
CA VAL A 114 -1.86 12.07 14.22
C VAL A 114 -3.08 11.58 13.46
N GLY A 115 -4.29 11.81 13.97
CA GLY A 115 -5.52 11.46 13.26
C GLY A 115 -5.67 12.19 11.93
N TYR A 116 -5.36 13.49 11.92
CA TYR A 116 -5.45 14.33 10.72
C TYR A 116 -4.37 13.97 9.70
N SER A 117 -3.12 13.78 10.13
CA SER A 117 -2.02 13.37 9.24
C SER A 117 -2.27 11.98 8.63
N ASN A 118 -2.82 11.04 9.40
CA ASN A 118 -3.22 9.74 8.90
C ASN A 118 -4.33 9.87 7.84
N THR A 119 -5.32 10.72 8.08
CA THR A 119 -6.41 10.96 7.12
C THR A 119 -5.88 11.56 5.82
N LEU A 120 -5.03 12.60 5.90
CA LEU A 120 -4.37 13.17 4.73
C LEU A 120 -3.50 12.16 4.00
N GLY A 121 -2.78 11.30 4.74
CA GLY A 121 -1.96 10.23 4.17
C GLY A 121 -2.81 9.22 3.38
N LEU A 122 -3.97 8.82 3.91
CA LEU A 122 -4.89 7.92 3.21
C LEU A 122 -5.49 8.56 1.96
N ILE A 123 -5.88 9.84 2.02
CA ILE A 123 -6.37 10.58 0.85
C ILE A 123 -5.27 10.71 -0.21
N GLY A 124 -4.06 11.09 0.20
CA GLY A 124 -2.91 11.18 -0.70
C GLY A 124 -2.54 9.83 -1.32
N GLY A 125 -2.65 8.74 -0.53
CA GLY A 125 -2.45 7.38 -1.00
C GLY A 125 -3.46 6.97 -2.06
N LEU A 126 -4.75 7.25 -1.85
CA LEU A 126 -5.81 7.02 -2.85
C LEU A 126 -5.51 7.78 -4.14
N CYS A 127 -5.25 9.08 -4.05
CA CYS A 127 -4.93 9.91 -5.20
C CYS A 127 -3.68 9.41 -5.96
N SER A 128 -2.66 8.96 -5.24
CA SER A 128 -1.43 8.40 -5.83
C SER A 128 -1.72 7.14 -6.66
N ILE A 129 -2.52 6.22 -6.11
CA ILE A 129 -2.90 4.98 -6.79
C ILE A 129 -3.74 5.27 -8.04
N ASP A 130 -4.75 6.12 -7.93
CA ASP A 130 -5.63 6.46 -9.04
C ASP A 130 -4.88 7.21 -10.15
N TYR A 131 -3.88 8.03 -9.80
CA TYR A 131 -3.01 8.67 -10.77
C TYR A 131 -2.09 7.65 -11.47
N GLY A 132 -1.50 6.71 -10.72
CA GLY A 132 -0.74 5.61 -11.28
C GLY A 132 -1.56 4.75 -12.24
N PHE A 133 -2.82 4.47 -11.88
CA PHE A 133 -3.78 3.80 -12.77
C PHE A 133 -4.03 4.61 -14.04
N ALA A 134 -4.26 5.92 -13.94
CA ALA A 134 -4.50 6.77 -15.11
C ALA A 134 -3.31 6.74 -16.09
N LEU A 135 -2.07 6.79 -15.59
CA LEU A 135 -0.87 6.66 -16.41
C LEU A 135 -0.78 5.31 -17.12
N ILE A 136 -1.06 4.21 -16.41
CA ILE A 136 -1.04 2.86 -16.98
C ILE A 136 -2.17 2.70 -18.01
N PHE A 137 -3.37 3.17 -17.72
CA PHE A 137 -4.52 3.10 -18.61
C PHE A 137 -4.28 3.85 -19.92
N VAL A 138 -3.76 5.07 -19.83
CA VAL A 138 -3.43 5.88 -21.01
C VAL A 138 -2.29 5.25 -21.81
N SER A 139 -1.33 4.58 -21.16
CA SER A 139 -0.26 3.85 -21.83
C SER A 139 -0.78 2.71 -22.72
N VAL A 140 -1.90 2.07 -22.36
CA VAL A 140 -2.58 1.09 -23.24
C VAL A 140 -3.06 1.73 -24.55
N ILE A 141 -3.57 2.96 -24.48
CA ILE A 141 -4.03 3.71 -25.66
C ILE A 141 -2.85 4.08 -26.57
N ILE A 142 -1.72 4.47 -25.98
CA ILE A 142 -0.48 4.77 -26.71
C ILE A 142 -0.03 3.53 -27.51
N ILE A 143 0.02 2.36 -26.86
CA ILE A 143 0.40 1.09 -27.49
C ILE A 143 -0.61 0.72 -28.60
N ALA A 144 -1.90 0.91 -28.38
CA ALA A 144 -2.93 0.62 -29.37
C ALA A 144 -2.90 1.57 -30.60
N LYS A 145 -2.23 2.72 -30.50
CA LYS A 145 -2.05 3.70 -31.59
C LYS A 145 -0.62 3.73 -32.14
N ASP A 146 0.10 2.62 -32.05
CA ASP A 146 1.48 2.46 -32.54
C ASP A 146 2.48 3.47 -31.95
N GLY A 147 2.19 4.06 -30.78
CA GLY A 147 3.05 5.05 -30.13
C GLY A 147 3.00 6.46 -30.71
N ASN A 148 2.17 6.72 -31.74
CA ASN A 148 2.12 8.03 -32.42
C ASN A 148 1.28 9.09 -31.70
N TRP A 149 0.74 8.77 -30.53
CA TRP A 149 -0.12 9.65 -29.77
C TRP A 149 0.44 9.82 -28.36
N GLU A 150 0.64 11.07 -27.96
CA GLU A 150 1.05 11.42 -26.61
C GLU A 150 -0.13 12.06 -25.85
N PRO A 151 -0.46 11.57 -24.65
CA PRO A 151 -1.54 12.14 -23.87
C PRO A 151 -1.17 13.52 -23.34
N SER A 152 -2.08 14.48 -23.47
CA SER A 152 -1.93 15.74 -22.74
C SER A 152 -2.20 15.53 -21.25
N ASN A 153 -1.61 16.38 -20.39
CA ASN A 153 -1.86 16.36 -18.95
C ASN A 153 -3.36 16.45 -18.61
N GLY A 154 -4.14 17.15 -19.44
CA GLY A 154 -5.59 17.25 -19.28
C GLY A 154 -6.30 15.90 -19.45
N ILE A 155 -5.84 15.05 -20.37
CA ILE A 155 -6.43 13.72 -20.59
C ILE A 155 -6.11 12.80 -19.43
N VAL A 156 -4.87 12.80 -18.94
CA VAL A 156 -4.48 12.03 -17.75
C VAL A 156 -5.30 12.49 -16.54
N TYR A 157 -5.49 13.80 -16.36
CA TYR A 157 -6.28 14.36 -15.27
C TYR A 157 -7.77 13.96 -15.35
N VAL A 158 -8.37 13.94 -16.56
CA VAL A 158 -9.76 13.51 -16.73
C VAL A 158 -9.92 12.03 -16.41
N VAL A 159 -9.00 11.16 -16.86
CA VAL A 159 -9.03 9.72 -16.52
C VAL A 159 -8.90 9.53 -15.01
N PHE A 160 -7.96 10.24 -14.39
CA PHE A 160 -7.80 10.27 -12.94
C PHE A 160 -9.09 10.69 -12.22
N LEU A 161 -9.70 11.80 -12.64
CA LEU A 161 -10.93 12.32 -12.01
C LEU A 161 -12.10 11.33 -12.14
N CYS A 162 -12.26 10.72 -13.32
CA CYS A 162 -13.27 9.68 -13.51
C CYS A 162 -13.04 8.47 -12.60
N CYS A 163 -11.78 8.05 -12.42
CA CYS A 163 -11.42 6.94 -11.54
C CYS A 163 -11.72 7.25 -10.06
N VAL A 164 -11.36 8.44 -9.59
CA VAL A 164 -11.66 8.88 -8.21
C VAL A 164 -13.17 8.93 -7.95
N LEU A 165 -13.94 9.44 -8.91
CA LEU A 165 -15.40 9.50 -8.80
C LEU A 165 -16.01 8.09 -8.78
N ASP A 166 -15.54 7.19 -9.64
CA ASP A 166 -15.98 5.80 -9.68
C ASP A 166 -15.68 5.09 -8.35
N HIS A 167 -14.46 5.21 -7.82
CA HIS A 167 -14.10 4.69 -6.50
C HIS A 167 -14.99 5.27 -5.39
N GLY A 168 -15.29 6.58 -5.42
CA GLY A 168 -16.20 7.21 -4.46
C GLY A 168 -17.62 6.63 -4.51
N VAL A 169 -18.14 6.37 -5.72
CA VAL A 169 -19.45 5.74 -5.92
C VAL A 169 -19.43 4.28 -5.45
N LEU A 170 -18.42 3.50 -5.84
CA LEU A 170 -18.28 2.09 -5.48
C LEU A 170 -18.12 1.90 -3.97
N ALA A 171 -17.29 2.73 -3.33
CA ALA A 171 -17.11 2.72 -1.88
C ALA A 171 -18.42 3.03 -1.14
N SER A 172 -19.26 3.91 -1.70
CA SER A 172 -20.54 4.31 -1.11
C SER A 172 -21.66 3.29 -1.35
N THR A 173 -21.69 2.64 -2.52
CA THR A 173 -22.83 1.84 -3.00
C THR A 173 -22.64 0.33 -2.84
N ILE A 174 -21.40 -0.18 -2.93
CA ILE A 174 -21.09 -1.62 -3.00
C ILE A 174 -20.28 -2.09 -1.77
N SER A 175 -20.25 -1.31 -0.69
CA SER A 175 -19.51 -1.62 0.55
C SER A 175 -19.75 -3.05 1.08
N LYS A 176 -20.95 -3.60 0.92
CA LYS A 176 -21.31 -4.97 1.33
C LYS A 176 -20.70 -6.08 0.46
N ALA A 177 -20.35 -5.80 -0.80
CA ALA A 177 -19.76 -6.78 -1.72
C ALA A 177 -18.23 -6.61 -1.90
N MET A 178 -17.64 -5.55 -1.31
CA MET A 178 -16.21 -5.27 -1.39
C MET A 178 -15.34 -6.45 -1.00
N ALA A 179 -15.70 -7.19 0.06
CA ALA A 179 -14.93 -8.36 0.49
C ALA A 179 -14.81 -9.42 -0.62
N LYS A 180 -15.87 -9.66 -1.39
CA LYS A 180 -15.85 -10.64 -2.49
C LYS A 180 -15.06 -10.14 -3.69
N LEU A 181 -15.25 -8.86 -4.04
CA LEU A 181 -14.54 -8.22 -5.14
C LEU A 181 -13.03 -8.20 -4.88
N GLN A 182 -12.65 -7.92 -3.64
CA GLN A 182 -11.27 -7.94 -3.19
C GLN A 182 -10.63 -9.32 -3.36
N THR A 183 -11.32 -10.41 -2.99
CA THR A 183 -10.84 -11.78 -3.23
C THR A 183 -10.54 -12.04 -4.71
N VAL A 184 -11.41 -11.59 -5.63
CA VAL A 184 -11.17 -11.73 -7.08
C VAL A 184 -9.91 -11.00 -7.51
N PHE A 185 -9.71 -9.76 -7.03
CA PHE A 185 -8.50 -8.99 -7.34
C PHE A 185 -7.23 -9.62 -6.76
N VAL A 186 -7.29 -10.31 -5.62
CA VAL A 186 -6.15 -11.09 -5.10
C VAL A 186 -5.75 -12.17 -6.06
N VAL A 187 -6.73 -12.98 -6.47
CA VAL A 187 -6.49 -14.12 -7.34
C VAL A 187 -5.93 -13.62 -8.67
N ALA A 188 -6.50 -12.54 -9.21
CA ALA A 188 -5.97 -11.89 -10.41
C ALA A 188 -4.53 -11.39 -10.22
N ASN A 189 -4.20 -10.73 -9.10
CA ASN A 189 -2.84 -10.28 -8.81
C ASN A 189 -1.85 -11.45 -8.69
N VAL A 190 -2.22 -12.52 -7.99
CA VAL A 190 -1.38 -13.73 -7.86
C VAL A 190 -1.12 -14.34 -9.23
N ILE A 191 -2.18 -14.50 -10.06
CA ILE A 191 -2.05 -15.00 -11.43
C ILE A 191 -1.13 -14.11 -12.25
N LEU A 192 -1.30 -12.78 -12.18
CA LEU A 192 -0.46 -11.83 -12.90
C LEU A 192 1.01 -11.91 -12.45
N ILE A 193 1.28 -11.96 -11.14
CA ILE A 193 2.64 -12.15 -10.60
C ILE A 193 3.26 -13.42 -11.16
N THR A 194 2.55 -14.56 -11.04
CA THR A 194 3.05 -15.85 -11.53
C THR A 194 3.27 -15.82 -13.04
N ALA A 195 2.35 -15.25 -13.81
CA ALA A 195 2.47 -15.09 -15.25
C ALA A 195 3.69 -14.24 -15.61
N THR A 196 3.93 -13.13 -14.93
CA THR A 196 5.10 -12.26 -15.17
C THR A 196 6.42 -12.94 -14.84
N ILE A 197 6.50 -13.68 -13.72
CA ILE A 197 7.70 -14.45 -13.32
C ILE A 197 8.06 -15.50 -14.38
N ILE A 198 7.06 -16.10 -15.05
CA ILE A 198 7.29 -17.12 -16.08
C ILE A 198 7.52 -16.49 -17.47
N ALA A 199 6.68 -15.53 -17.86
CA ALA A 199 6.66 -14.95 -19.20
C ALA A 199 7.90 -14.08 -19.49
N LEU A 200 8.36 -13.27 -18.53
CA LEU A 200 9.51 -12.38 -18.74
C LEU A 200 10.81 -13.16 -19.05
N PRO A 201 11.19 -14.20 -18.28
CA PRO A 201 12.36 -15.01 -18.61
C PRO A 201 12.23 -15.75 -19.94
N ILE A 202 11.04 -16.21 -20.31
CA ILE A 202 10.80 -16.89 -21.59
C ILE A 202 10.94 -15.89 -22.75
N GLY A 203 10.29 -14.73 -22.66
CA GLY A 203 10.29 -13.72 -23.71
C GLY A 203 11.65 -13.06 -23.95
N ARG A 204 12.50 -12.97 -22.92
CA ARG A 204 13.86 -12.42 -23.01
C ARG A 204 14.95 -13.49 -22.83
N ARG A 205 14.69 -14.74 -23.26
CA ARG A 205 15.63 -15.87 -23.07
C ARG A 205 17.06 -15.59 -23.56
N HIS A 206 17.22 -14.76 -24.58
CA HIS A 206 18.50 -14.44 -25.21
C HIS A 206 19.10 -13.06 -24.83
N GLU A 207 18.38 -12.26 -24.02
CA GLU A 207 18.75 -10.87 -23.68
C GLU A 207 18.67 -10.64 -22.17
N ARG A 208 19.12 -11.61 -21.36
CA ARG A 208 19.09 -11.49 -19.90
C ARG A 208 20.30 -10.71 -19.41
N ASN A 209 20.06 -9.79 -18.49
CA ASN A 209 21.12 -9.09 -17.78
C ASN A 209 21.84 -10.02 -16.81
N ASP A 210 23.16 -9.90 -16.72
CA ASP A 210 23.97 -10.67 -15.78
C ASP A 210 23.70 -10.25 -14.33
N ALA A 211 23.90 -11.16 -13.37
CA ALA A 211 23.75 -10.86 -11.94
C ALA A 211 24.62 -9.68 -11.49
N LYS A 212 25.83 -9.55 -12.04
CA LYS A 212 26.71 -8.39 -11.78
C LYS A 212 26.05 -7.08 -12.21
N TYR A 213 25.40 -7.06 -13.37
CA TYR A 213 24.68 -5.87 -13.83
C TYR A 213 23.52 -5.54 -12.89
N ILE A 214 22.72 -6.54 -12.52
CA ILE A 214 21.53 -6.34 -11.67
C ILE A 214 21.91 -5.83 -10.27
N PHE A 215 22.92 -6.43 -9.62
CA PHE A 215 23.23 -6.13 -8.22
C PHE A 215 24.28 -5.05 -8.00
N SER A 216 25.10 -4.71 -9.00
CA SER A 216 26.23 -3.77 -8.84
C SER A 216 26.19 -2.56 -9.77
N HIS A 217 25.39 -2.58 -10.84
CA HIS A 217 25.31 -1.44 -11.74
C HIS A 217 24.34 -0.39 -11.19
N SER A 218 24.88 0.78 -10.85
CA SER A 218 24.12 1.96 -10.45
C SER A 218 24.35 3.04 -11.50
N ASN A 219 23.26 3.68 -11.92
CA ASN A 219 23.29 4.84 -12.80
C ASN A 219 22.76 6.05 -12.02
N ASN A 220 23.11 7.25 -12.45
CA ASN A 220 22.46 8.45 -11.95
C ASN A 220 22.11 9.34 -13.14
N LEU A 221 20.92 9.10 -13.69
CA LEU A 221 20.35 9.91 -14.76
C LEU A 221 19.54 11.09 -14.20
N THR A 222 19.66 11.38 -12.90
CA THR A 222 18.99 12.50 -12.24
C THR A 222 19.97 13.65 -12.02
N THR A 223 19.44 14.84 -11.70
CA THR A 223 20.24 16.00 -11.30
C THR A 223 20.69 15.96 -9.84
N TRP A 224 20.30 14.92 -9.09
CA TRP A 224 20.52 14.81 -7.66
C TRP A 224 21.83 14.09 -7.36
N SER A 225 22.37 14.24 -6.15
CA SER A 225 23.58 13.50 -5.76
C SER A 225 23.30 11.99 -5.76
N PRO A 226 24.31 11.13 -6.01
CA PRO A 226 24.12 9.68 -6.08
C PRO A 226 23.45 9.08 -4.83
N GLY A 227 23.72 9.65 -3.66
CA GLY A 227 23.10 9.22 -2.40
C GLY A 227 21.59 9.52 -2.35
N PHE A 228 21.14 10.65 -2.90
CA PHE A 228 19.70 10.94 -2.99
C PHE A 228 19.03 10.18 -4.13
N ALA A 229 19.71 10.02 -5.27
CA ALA A 229 19.20 9.23 -6.39
C ALA A 229 18.90 7.77 -5.99
N TRP A 230 19.68 7.23 -5.06
CA TRP A 230 19.44 5.92 -4.44
C TRP A 230 18.15 5.82 -3.64
N PHE A 231 17.65 6.92 -3.06
CA PHE A 231 16.38 6.92 -2.31
C PHE A 231 15.15 7.21 -3.19
N LEU A 232 15.34 7.46 -4.49
CA LEU A 232 14.25 7.61 -5.45
C LEU A 232 13.67 6.27 -5.92
N THR A 233 14.36 5.17 -5.64
CA THR A 233 13.95 3.79 -5.96
C THR A 233 13.16 3.18 -4.83
#